data_AF-A0A6P0SD50-F1
#
_entry.id   AF-A0A6P0SD50-F1
#
_cell.length_a   1.000
_cell.length_b   1.000
_cell.length_c   1.000
_cell.angle_alpha   90.00
_cell.angle_beta   90.00
_cell.angle_gamma   90.00
#
_symmetry.space_group_name_H-M   'P 1'
#
loop_
_entity.id
_entity.type
_entity.pdbx_description
1 polymer ?
#
loop_
_entity_poly.entity_id
_entity_poly.type
_entity_poly.pdbx_seq_one_letter_code
_entity_poly.pdbx_strand_id
1 'polypeptide(L)'
;MKKQLTWWQIAKQGLTYLFMLGLSAFPSEAVAETFRLREATIAEINQAFDKNALTSEQLVQLYLNRIEAYDDQGPKINGLISINNNALKEAR
;
A
#
# COMPACT_ATOMS: atom_id res chain seq x y z
N MET A 1 59.00 23.87 0.74
CA MET A 1 58.76 23.03 1.94
C MET A 1 57.74 21.95 1.56
N LYS A 2 58.19 20.72 1.25
CA LYS A 2 57.31 19.62 0.81
C LYS A 2 56.91 18.81 2.04
N LYS A 3 55.64 18.87 2.45
CA LYS A 3 55.10 18.06 3.55
C LYS A 3 54.97 16.62 3.05
N GLN A 4 55.84 15.75 3.54
CA GLN A 4 55.77 14.31 3.29
C GLN A 4 54.51 13.76 3.98
N LEU A 5 53.57 13.20 3.20
CA LEU A 5 52.41 12.50 3.73
C LEU A 5 52.88 11.25 4.47
N THR A 6 52.47 11.08 5.72
CA THR A 6 52.88 9.93 6.52
C THR A 6 52.06 8.70 6.15
N TRP A 7 52.71 7.55 6.09
CA TRP A 7 52.16 6.25 5.70
C TRP A 7 50.95 5.80 6.55
N TRP A 8 50.72 6.45 7.68
CA TRP A 8 49.55 6.27 8.53
C TRP A 8 48.25 6.85 7.95
N GLN A 9 48.34 7.86 7.07
CA GLN A 9 47.18 8.47 6.40
C GLN A 9 46.68 7.60 5.25
N ILE A 10 47.57 6.93 4.51
CA ILE A 10 47.21 6.01 3.41
C ILE A 10 46.55 4.75 3.99
N ALA A 11 47.08 4.22 5.10
CA ALA A 11 46.51 3.05 5.77
C ALA A 11 45.09 3.30 6.34
N LYS A 12 44.79 4.52 6.79
CA LYS A 12 43.45 4.90 7.26
C LYS A 12 42.45 5.11 6.13
N GLN A 13 42.89 5.62 4.98
CA GLN A 13 42.01 5.91 3.84
C GLN A 13 41.66 4.65 3.04
N GLY A 14 42.51 3.62 3.02
CA GLY A 14 42.20 2.33 2.37
C GLY A 14 40.99 1.61 2.99
N LEU A 15 40.76 1.79 4.30
CA LEU A 15 39.63 1.19 5.02
C LEU A 15 38.31 1.90 4.74
N THR A 16 38.36 3.19 4.38
CA THR A 16 37.17 4.01 4.13
C THR A 16 36.53 3.71 2.76
N TYR A 17 37.34 3.36 1.76
CA TYR A 17 36.84 3.00 0.42
C TYR A 17 36.24 1.60 0.35
N LEU A 18 36.68 0.66 1.20
CA LEU A 18 36.11 -0.70 1.26
C LEU A 18 34.69 -0.71 1.87
N PHE A 19 34.36 0.30 2.68
CA PHE A 19 33.04 0.43 3.33
C PHE A 19 31.98 1.11 2.44
N MET A 20 32.38 1.84 1.38
CA MET A 20 31.45 2.54 0.48
C MET A 20 30.93 1.70 -0.69
N LEU A 21 31.53 0.54 -0.98
CA LEU A 21 31.13 -0.31 -2.12
C LEU A 21 30.01 -1.32 -1.79
N GLY A 22 29.55 -1.38 -0.55
CA GLY A 22 28.58 -2.38 -0.08
C GLY A 22 27.12 -1.94 0.01
N LEU A 23 26.78 -0.67 -0.27
CA LEU A 23 25.45 -0.11 0.02
C LEU A 23 24.67 0.30 -1.24
N SER A 24 24.47 -0.63 -2.17
CA SER A 24 23.61 -0.39 -3.35
C SER A 24 22.69 -1.56 -3.69
N ALA A 25 22.21 -2.27 -2.67
CA ALA A 25 21.04 -3.13 -2.78
C ALA A 25 19.94 -2.57 -1.88
N PHE A 26 19.32 -1.46 -2.29
CA PHE A 26 18.01 -1.10 -1.75
C PHE A 26 17.03 -2.14 -2.29
N PRO A 27 16.41 -2.98 -1.44
CA PRO A 27 15.35 -3.85 -1.91
C PRO A 27 14.25 -2.96 -2.49
N SER A 28 13.87 -3.19 -3.74
CA SER A 28 12.69 -2.58 -4.31
C SER A 28 11.51 -3.10 -3.50
N GLU A 29 10.93 -2.26 -2.65
CA GLU A 29 9.66 -2.55 -2.00
C GLU A 29 8.65 -2.85 -3.11
N ALA A 30 8.23 -4.11 -3.21
CA ALA A 30 7.14 -4.48 -4.09
C ALA A 30 5.90 -3.71 -3.62
N VAL A 31 5.46 -2.73 -4.41
CA VAL A 31 4.23 -2.00 -4.14
C VAL A 31 3.10 -3.02 -4.25
N ALA A 32 2.56 -3.45 -3.11
CA ALA A 32 1.34 -4.22 -3.09
C ALA A 32 0.26 -3.40 -3.83
N GLU A 33 -0.38 -4.00 -4.84
CA GLU A 33 -1.53 -3.37 -5.50
C GLU A 33 -2.60 -3.12 -4.44
N THR A 34 -2.80 -1.85 -4.09
CA THR A 34 -3.85 -1.45 -3.17
C THR A 34 -5.14 -1.37 -3.97
N PHE A 35 -6.12 -2.22 -3.66
CA PHE A 35 -7.44 -2.13 -4.30
C PHE A 35 -8.13 -0.82 -3.88
N ARG A 36 -8.41 0.06 -4.85
CA ARG A 36 -9.03 1.37 -4.62
C ARG A 36 -10.48 1.36 -5.05
N LEU A 37 -11.37 1.08 -4.09
CA LEU A 37 -12.81 0.96 -4.35
C LEU A 37 -13.42 2.10 -5.19
N ARG A 38 -13.03 3.36 -4.94
CA ARG A 38 -13.62 4.51 -5.64
C ARG A 38 -13.23 4.63 -7.11
N GLU A 39 -12.07 4.11 -7.48
CA GLU A 39 -11.50 4.23 -8.83
C GLU A 39 -11.70 2.94 -9.63
N ALA A 40 -11.96 1.82 -8.95
CA ALA A 40 -12.08 0.50 -9.55
C ALA A 40 -13.31 0.38 -10.47
N THR A 41 -13.05 -0.02 -11.70
CA THR A 41 -14.04 -0.48 -12.66
C THR A 41 -14.55 -1.88 -12.30
N ILE A 42 -15.68 -2.28 -12.89
CA ILE A 42 -16.22 -3.65 -12.74
C ILE A 42 -15.20 -4.69 -13.23
N ALA A 43 -14.45 -4.40 -14.30
CA ALA A 43 -13.42 -5.31 -14.80
C ALA A 43 -12.30 -5.52 -13.77
N GLU A 44 -11.83 -4.45 -13.12
CA GLU A 44 -10.79 -4.51 -12.08
C GLU A 44 -11.30 -5.21 -10.81
N ILE A 45 -12.57 -5.01 -10.44
CA ILE A 45 -13.21 -5.73 -9.31
C ILE A 45 -13.23 -7.24 -9.60
N ASN A 46 -13.65 -7.66 -10.79
CA ASN A 46 -13.66 -9.08 -11.16
C ASN A 46 -12.24 -9.64 -11.20
N GLN A 47 -11.27 -8.90 -11.74
CA GLN A 47 -9.87 -9.31 -11.71
C GLN A 47 -9.34 -9.46 -10.28
N ALA A 48 -9.77 -8.61 -9.35
CA ALA A 48 -9.40 -8.72 -7.94
C ALA A 48 -10.04 -9.95 -7.28
N PHE A 49 -11.27 -10.31 -7.65
CA PHE A 49 -11.89 -11.58 -7.24
C PHE A 49 -11.10 -12.77 -7.78
N ASP A 50 -10.77 -12.79 -9.08
CA ASP A 50 -10.02 -13.88 -9.71
C ASP A 50 -8.63 -14.08 -9.08
N LYS A 51 -7.99 -12.99 -8.66
CA LYS A 51 -6.70 -12.99 -7.95
C LYS A 51 -6.82 -13.35 -6.46
N ASN A 52 -8.04 -13.57 -5.93
CA ASN A 52 -8.33 -13.70 -4.50
C ASN A 52 -7.83 -12.50 -3.66
N ALA A 53 -7.66 -11.33 -4.29
CA ALA A 53 -7.26 -10.09 -3.64
C ALA A 53 -8.46 -9.35 -3.01
N LEU A 54 -9.68 -9.75 -3.38
CA LEU A 54 -10.94 -9.24 -2.89
C LEU A 54 -11.93 -10.40 -2.79
N THR A 55 -12.84 -10.36 -1.82
CA THR A 55 -14.03 -11.24 -1.76
C THR A 55 -15.31 -10.42 -1.86
N SER A 56 -16.43 -11.08 -2.21
CA SER A 56 -17.73 -10.41 -2.23
C SER A 56 -18.09 -9.84 -0.84
N GLU A 57 -17.87 -10.61 0.23
CA GLU A 57 -18.05 -10.15 1.62
C GLU A 57 -17.22 -8.89 1.92
N GLN A 58 -15.95 -8.86 1.51
CA GLN A 58 -15.10 -7.67 1.69
C GLN A 58 -15.61 -6.46 0.89
N LEU A 59 -16.01 -6.66 -0.36
CA LEU A 59 -16.56 -5.58 -1.19
C LEU A 59 -17.83 -4.99 -0.58
N VAL A 60 -18.75 -5.84 -0.13
CA VAL A 60 -19.99 -5.42 0.54
C VAL A 60 -19.67 -4.67 1.84
N GLN A 61 -18.75 -5.17 2.67
CA GLN A 61 -18.33 -4.48 3.87
C GLN A 61 -17.72 -3.10 3.59
N LEU A 62 -16.90 -2.97 2.54
CA LEU A 62 -16.35 -1.67 2.14
C LEU A 62 -17.45 -0.66 1.76
N TYR A 63 -18.51 -1.10 1.08
CA TYR A 63 -19.64 -0.22 0.77
C TYR A 63 -20.49 0.11 1.99
N LEU A 64 -20.77 -0.86 2.88
CA LEU A 64 -21.47 -0.60 4.15
C LEU A 64 -20.72 0.46 4.99
N ASN A 65 -19.40 0.35 5.08
CA ASN A 65 -18.57 1.35 5.78
C ASN A 65 -18.67 2.74 5.13
N ARG A 66 -18.75 2.81 3.79
CA ARG A 66 -18.94 4.09 3.08
C ARG A 66 -20.33 4.67 3.32
N ILE A 67 -21.36 3.83 3.37
CA ILE A 67 -22.72 4.26 3.68
C ILE A 67 -22.75 4.86 5.08
N GLU A 68 -22.22 4.17 6.08
CA GLU A 68 -22.13 4.68 7.45
C GLU A 68 -21.36 6.03 7.50
N ALA A 69 -20.21 6.08 6.82
CA ALA A 69 -19.34 7.27 6.86
C ALA A 69 -19.93 8.49 6.15
N TYR A 70 -20.78 8.32 5.13
CA TYR A 70 -21.25 9.43 4.30
C TYR A 70 -22.75 9.70 4.39
N ASP A 71 -23.57 8.64 4.42
CA ASP A 71 -25.03 8.74 4.46
C ASP A 71 -25.54 8.94 5.90
N ASP A 72 -24.93 8.27 6.88
CA ASP A 72 -25.39 8.32 8.28
C ASP A 72 -24.62 9.34 9.13
N GLN A 73 -23.31 9.14 9.29
CA GLN A 73 -22.46 9.93 10.20
C GLN A 73 -21.87 11.18 9.54
N GLY A 74 -21.76 11.18 8.21
CA GLY A 74 -21.06 12.22 7.44
C GLY A 74 -21.98 13.36 7.00
N PRO A 75 -21.86 13.84 5.74
CA PRO A 75 -22.65 14.95 5.22
C PRO A 75 -24.15 14.67 5.08
N LYS A 76 -24.63 13.49 5.49
CA LYS A 76 -26.03 13.08 5.42
C LYS A 76 -26.58 13.19 4.01
N ILE A 77 -25.97 12.44 3.09
CA ILE A 77 -26.35 12.43 1.68
C ILE A 77 -27.83 12.04 1.52
N ASN A 78 -28.35 11.19 2.42
CA ASN A 78 -29.70 10.62 2.36
C ASN A 78 -29.96 9.92 1.02
N GLY A 79 -28.94 9.22 0.50
CA GLY A 79 -28.99 8.48 -0.76
C GLY A 79 -29.70 7.14 -0.64
N LEU A 80 -29.91 6.63 0.58
CA LEU A 80 -30.52 5.32 0.82
C LEU A 80 -31.75 5.44 1.72
N ILE A 81 -32.81 4.73 1.34
CA ILE A 81 -34.04 4.63 2.15
C ILE A 81 -33.93 3.48 3.16
N SER A 82 -33.28 2.39 2.77
CA SER A 82 -33.04 1.21 3.62
C SER A 82 -31.84 0.42 3.13
N ILE A 83 -31.26 -0.37 4.05
CA ILE A 83 -30.15 -1.30 3.79
C ILE A 83 -30.65 -2.71 4.07
N ASN A 84 -30.26 -3.69 3.25
CA ASN A 84 -30.57 -5.10 3.51
C ASN A 84 -29.75 -5.61 4.72
N ASN A 85 -30.44 -5.93 5.82
CA ASN A 85 -29.82 -6.47 7.02
C ASN A 85 -29.12 -7.83 6.82
N ASN A 86 -29.41 -8.52 5.71
CA ASN A 86 -28.78 -9.79 5.33
C ASN A 86 -27.64 -9.63 4.31
N ALA A 87 -27.25 -8.41 3.91
CA ALA A 87 -26.29 -8.19 2.82
C ALA A 87 -24.96 -8.95 2.99
N LEU A 88 -24.39 -8.95 4.19
CA LEU A 88 -23.15 -9.70 4.46
C LEU A 88 -23.35 -11.22 4.42
N LYS A 89 -24.54 -11.71 4.78
CA LYS A 89 -24.87 -13.14 4.71
C LYS A 89 -24.99 -13.60 3.25
N GLU A 90 -25.57 -12.78 2.38
CA GLU A 90 -25.69 -13.07 0.96
C GLU A 90 -24.35 -12.98 0.21
N ALA A 91 -23.39 -12.21 0.75
CA ALA A 91 -22.08 -12.01 0.16
C ALA A 91 -21.03 -13.10 0.48
N ARG A 92 -21.37 -14.04 1.36
CA ARG A 92 -20.54 -15.19 1.75
C ARG A 92 -20.85 -16.41 0.90
#